data_AF-A0A3M2DJQ4-F1
#
_entry.id   AF-A0A3M2DJQ4-F1
#
_cell.length_a   1.000
_cell.length_b   1.000
_cell.length_c   1.000
_cell.angle_alpha   90.00
_cell.angle_beta   90.00
_cell.angle_gamma   90.00
#
_symmetry.space_group_name_H-M   'P 1'
#
loop_
_entity.id
_entity.type
_entity.pdbx_description
1 polymer ?
#
loop_
_entity_poly.entity_id
_entity_poly.type
_entity_poly.pdbx_seq_one_letter_code
_entity_poly.pdbx_strand_id
1 'polypeptide(L)'
;MREYVIAVALAAAVGASQPAWAEATGEHMVGDEVIAAQRAALAKATEGKGYGPQSPRDITRRDGANPREFSDAPPRTEMNLCDIHFHESAEHKGPGYSTYAGNGDGHGYGTGFKAELKLSDGDLAPVGHEIGATEHGDLEPGDTIEIHFVYSTAQAKPGHSL
;
A
#
# COMPACT_ATOMS: atom_id res chain seq x y z
N MET A 1 47.95 31.98 -54.60
CA MET A 1 47.78 30.64 -54.00
C MET A 1 48.01 30.78 -52.51
N ARG A 2 46.99 30.56 -51.70
CA ARG A 2 47.08 30.53 -50.24
C ARG A 2 46.18 29.40 -49.77
N GLU A 3 46.81 28.45 -49.11
CA GLU A 3 46.33 27.12 -48.80
C GLU A 3 45.37 27.15 -47.59
N TYR A 4 44.31 26.35 -47.67
CA TYR A 4 43.35 26.12 -46.59
C TYR A 4 43.94 25.18 -45.55
N VAL A 5 43.89 25.56 -44.27
CA VAL A 5 44.11 24.64 -43.14
C VAL A 5 42.76 24.38 -42.48
N ILE A 6 42.22 23.17 -42.68
CA ILE A 6 41.03 22.67 -41.99
C ILE A 6 41.50 22.04 -40.69
N ALA A 7 41.20 22.68 -39.56
CA ALA A 7 41.40 22.10 -38.23
C ALA A 7 40.18 21.26 -37.85
N VAL A 8 40.34 19.94 -37.78
CA VAL A 8 39.33 19.02 -37.23
C VAL A 8 39.57 18.89 -35.73
N ALA A 9 38.66 19.45 -34.92
CA ALA A 9 38.67 19.27 -33.47
C ALA A 9 37.84 18.02 -33.11
N LEU A 10 38.51 16.95 -32.65
CA LEU A 10 37.87 15.81 -32.00
C LEU A 10 37.54 16.20 -30.55
N ALA A 11 36.26 16.37 -30.24
CA ALA A 11 35.77 16.48 -28.87
C ALA A 11 35.51 15.07 -28.31
N ALA A 12 36.32 14.63 -27.35
CA ALA A 12 36.09 13.41 -26.59
C ALA A 12 34.98 13.65 -25.55
N ALA A 13 33.82 13.02 -25.71
CA ALA A 13 32.77 13.01 -24.72
C ALA A 13 33.12 12.01 -23.60
N VAL A 14 33.56 12.51 -22.45
CA VAL A 14 33.68 11.71 -21.22
C VAL A 14 32.26 11.52 -20.67
N GLY A 15 31.67 10.36 -20.94
CA GLY A 15 30.42 9.93 -20.33
C GLY A 15 30.66 9.60 -18.86
N ALA A 16 30.39 10.57 -17.98
CA ALA A 16 30.24 10.28 -16.56
C ALA A 16 28.89 9.58 -16.35
N SER A 17 28.90 8.26 -16.29
CA SER A 17 27.78 7.49 -15.75
C SER A 17 27.64 7.84 -14.26
N GLN A 18 26.74 8.77 -13.96
CA GLN A 18 26.26 8.94 -12.60
C GLN A 18 25.50 7.65 -12.23
N PRO A 19 25.81 6.98 -11.12
CA PRO A 19 24.86 6.03 -10.55
C PRO A 19 23.61 6.83 -10.19
N ALA A 20 22.50 6.53 -10.85
CA ALA A 20 21.19 6.97 -10.38
C ALA A 20 20.95 6.24 -9.06
N TRP A 21 21.16 6.93 -7.96
CA TRP A 21 20.58 6.54 -6.69
C TRP A 21 19.09 6.81 -6.83
N ALA A 22 18.32 5.76 -7.08
CA ALA A 22 16.88 5.82 -6.91
C ALA A 22 16.63 5.95 -5.40
N GLU A 23 16.52 7.19 -4.92
CA GLU A 23 15.75 7.44 -3.71
C GLU A 23 14.31 7.04 -4.05
N ALA A 24 13.86 5.88 -3.54
CA ALA A 24 12.45 5.54 -3.46
C ALA A 24 11.78 6.44 -2.42
N THR A 25 11.77 7.75 -2.68
CA THR A 25 11.10 8.73 -1.83
C THR A 25 9.80 9.13 -2.50
N GLY A 26 8.73 8.46 -2.10
CA GLY A 26 7.35 8.89 -2.32
C GLY A 26 6.91 8.86 -3.78
N GLU A 27 6.34 7.73 -4.18
CA GLU A 27 5.30 7.77 -5.22
C GLU A 27 4.30 8.89 -4.91
N HIS A 28 3.76 9.49 -5.98
CA HIS A 28 2.91 10.68 -5.96
C HIS A 28 1.71 10.49 -5.02
N MET A 29 1.85 10.89 -3.75
CA MET A 29 0.75 10.75 -2.79
C MET A 29 -0.42 11.61 -3.23
N VAL A 30 -1.61 11.03 -3.28
CA VAL A 30 -2.82 11.78 -3.61
C VAL A 30 -3.17 12.75 -2.46
N GLY A 31 -3.73 13.91 -2.82
CA GLY A 31 -4.17 14.89 -1.82
C GLY A 31 -5.37 14.40 -1.01
N ASP A 32 -5.55 14.99 0.18
CA ASP A 32 -6.66 14.66 1.09
C ASP A 32 -8.04 14.83 0.42
N GLU A 33 -8.16 15.72 -0.56
CA GLU A 33 -9.37 15.92 -1.34
C GLU A 33 -9.78 14.69 -2.16
N VAL A 34 -8.80 13.91 -2.65
CA VAL A 34 -9.05 12.67 -3.39
C VAL A 34 -9.65 11.63 -2.45
N ILE A 35 -9.02 11.43 -1.28
CA ILE A 35 -9.50 10.48 -0.26
C ILE A 35 -10.87 10.91 0.29
N ALA A 36 -11.09 12.21 0.49
CA ALA A 36 -12.37 12.74 0.92
C ALA A 36 -13.49 12.46 -0.10
N ALA A 37 -13.21 12.66 -1.40
CA ALA A 37 -14.15 12.36 -2.47
C ALA A 37 -14.49 10.87 -2.55
N GLN A 38 -13.49 9.99 -2.42
CA GLN A 38 -13.69 8.53 -2.39
C GLN A 38 -14.54 8.11 -1.20
N ARG A 39 -14.27 8.61 0.01
CA ARG A 39 -15.08 8.34 1.21
C ARG A 39 -16.53 8.78 1.05
N ALA A 40 -16.76 9.95 0.45
CA ALA A 40 -18.11 10.43 0.16
C ALA A 40 -18.84 9.52 -0.85
N ALA A 41 -18.14 9.06 -1.89
CA ALA A 41 -18.70 8.13 -2.88
C ALA A 41 -19.06 6.78 -2.25
N LEU A 42 -18.19 6.21 -1.41
CA LEU A 42 -18.45 4.96 -0.69
C LEU A 42 -19.63 5.09 0.28
N ALA A 43 -19.72 6.19 1.04
CA ALA A 43 -20.84 6.44 1.93
C ALA A 43 -22.18 6.47 1.16
N LYS A 44 -22.22 7.14 0.01
CA LYS A 44 -23.39 7.16 -0.87
C LYS A 44 -23.71 5.79 -1.46
N ALA A 45 -22.70 5.03 -1.89
CA ALA A 45 -22.89 3.71 -2.50
C ALA A 45 -23.45 2.67 -1.51
N THR A 46 -23.12 2.82 -0.23
CA THR A 46 -23.51 1.90 0.85
C THR A 46 -24.79 2.32 1.59
N GLU A 47 -25.37 3.48 1.27
CA GLU A 47 -26.60 3.96 1.89
C GLU A 47 -27.76 2.95 1.74
N GLY A 48 -28.36 2.58 2.88
CA GLY A 48 -29.47 1.62 2.94
C GLY A 48 -29.11 0.17 2.55
N LYS A 49 -27.84 -0.16 2.30
CA LYS A 49 -27.44 -1.48 1.78
C LYS A 49 -27.36 -2.58 2.82
N GLY A 50 -27.45 -2.26 4.11
CA GLY A 50 -27.19 -3.26 5.15
C GLY A 50 -25.80 -3.17 5.76
N TYR A 51 -24.91 -2.33 5.21
CA TYR A 51 -23.53 -2.16 5.63
C TYR A 51 -23.08 -0.72 5.34
N GLY A 52 -21.98 -0.29 5.96
CA GLY A 52 -21.36 1.02 5.70
C GLY A 52 -20.10 0.89 4.86
N PRO A 53 -19.47 2.02 4.50
CA PRO A 53 -18.20 2.01 3.78
C PRO A 53 -17.15 1.25 4.60
N GLN A 54 -16.39 0.37 3.94
CA GLN A 54 -15.15 -0.18 4.51
C GLN A 54 -14.07 0.86 4.24
N SER A 55 -13.61 1.53 5.29
CA SER A 55 -12.46 2.44 5.25
C SER A 55 -11.56 2.07 6.42
N PRO A 56 -10.26 2.39 6.35
CA PRO A 56 -9.36 2.32 7.50
C PRO A 56 -10.03 2.87 8.76
N ARG A 57 -10.01 2.08 9.84
CA ARG A 57 -10.63 2.44 11.12
C ARG A 57 -9.56 2.60 12.19
N ASP A 58 -9.90 3.37 13.22
CA ASP A 58 -9.18 3.34 14.48
C ASP A 58 -9.84 2.30 15.40
N ILE A 59 -9.21 1.12 15.51
CA ILE A 59 -9.74 0.01 16.32
C ILE A 59 -9.52 0.22 17.82
N THR A 60 -8.82 1.30 18.21
CA THR A 60 -8.71 1.69 19.63
C THR A 60 -9.96 2.41 20.13
N ARG A 61 -10.84 2.86 19.21
CA ARG A 61 -12.13 3.45 19.57
C ARG A 61 -13.04 2.43 20.21
N ARG A 62 -13.42 2.70 21.46
CA ARG A 62 -14.35 1.89 22.26
C ARG A 62 -15.79 2.38 22.14
N ASP A 63 -15.98 3.58 21.60
CA ASP A 63 -17.26 4.21 21.41
C ASP A 63 -17.83 3.89 20.01
N GLY A 64 -19.09 3.51 19.97
CA GLY A 64 -19.78 3.18 18.73
C GLY A 64 -21.16 2.63 19.01
N ALA A 65 -22.04 2.75 18.02
CA ALA A 65 -23.34 2.11 18.03
C ALA A 65 -23.50 1.36 16.72
N ASN A 66 -23.74 0.06 16.81
CA ASN A 66 -24.14 -0.75 15.68
C ASN A 66 -25.51 -1.36 16.00
N PRO A 67 -26.61 -0.87 15.39
CA PRO A 67 -27.94 -1.39 15.67
C PRO A 67 -28.17 -2.77 15.02
N ARG A 68 -27.17 -3.33 14.32
CA ARG A 68 -27.29 -4.64 13.68
C ARG A 68 -26.99 -5.76 14.65
N GLU A 69 -27.88 -6.74 14.62
CA GLU A 69 -27.67 -8.03 15.26
C GLU A 69 -27.00 -8.98 14.26
N PHE A 70 -25.97 -9.67 14.72
CA PHE A 70 -25.26 -10.69 13.94
C PHE A 70 -25.45 -12.03 14.61
N SER A 71 -25.70 -13.08 13.81
CA SER A 71 -25.59 -14.45 14.28
C SER A 71 -24.12 -14.88 14.28
N ASP A 72 -23.79 -15.86 15.11
CA ASP A 72 -22.48 -16.49 15.05
C ASP A 72 -22.23 -17.07 13.66
N ALA A 73 -21.03 -16.82 13.12
CA ALA A 73 -20.60 -17.42 11.88
C ALA A 73 -20.39 -18.94 12.07
N PRO A 74 -20.70 -19.78 11.07
CA PRO A 74 -20.35 -21.19 11.12
C PRO A 74 -18.82 -21.37 11.10
N PRO A 75 -18.31 -22.57 11.43
CA PRO A 75 -16.88 -22.87 11.30
C PRO A 75 -16.35 -22.56 9.90
N ARG A 76 -15.10 -22.07 9.78
CA ARG A 76 -14.49 -21.73 8.47
C ARG A 76 -14.47 -22.89 7.46
N THR A 77 -14.52 -24.13 7.94
CA THR A 77 -14.61 -25.35 7.10
C THR A 77 -15.93 -25.48 6.37
N GLU A 78 -16.96 -24.73 6.77
CA GLU A 78 -18.29 -24.66 6.17
C GLU A 78 -18.50 -23.34 5.40
N MET A 79 -17.48 -22.49 5.31
CA MET A 79 -17.53 -21.21 4.60
C MET A 79 -16.65 -21.22 3.35
N ASN A 80 -16.92 -20.31 2.43
CA ASN A 80 -16.12 -20.12 1.22
C ASN A 80 -14.95 -19.20 1.52
N LEU A 81 -13.74 -19.60 1.10
CA LEU A 81 -12.63 -18.66 1.01
C LEU A 81 -12.95 -17.69 -0.13
N CYS A 82 -13.16 -16.43 0.23
CA CYS A 82 -13.58 -15.38 -0.69
C CYS A 82 -12.42 -14.54 -1.17
N ASP A 83 -11.37 -14.37 -0.35
CA ASP A 83 -10.27 -13.48 -0.66
C ASP A 83 -9.02 -13.78 0.19
N ILE A 84 -7.82 -13.57 -0.39
CA ILE A 84 -6.52 -13.63 0.31
C ILE A 84 -5.62 -12.50 -0.20
N HIS A 85 -5.68 -11.33 0.41
CA HIS A 85 -4.77 -10.24 0.08
C HIS A 85 -3.86 -9.90 1.25
N PHE A 86 -2.81 -9.13 0.98
CA PHE A 86 -2.00 -8.52 2.01
C PHE A 86 -1.80 -7.04 1.74
N HIS A 87 -1.52 -6.30 2.80
CA HIS A 87 -1.11 -4.91 2.76
C HIS A 87 0.31 -4.81 3.27
N GLU A 88 1.10 -3.91 2.69
CA GLU A 88 2.23 -3.33 3.40
C GLU A 88 1.67 -2.34 4.42
N SER A 89 2.21 -2.34 5.64
CA SER A 89 1.63 -1.69 6.83
C SER A 89 0.26 -2.28 7.22
N ALA A 90 -0.27 -1.85 8.37
CA ALA A 90 -1.60 -2.25 8.80
C ALA A 90 -2.68 -1.41 8.09
N GLU A 91 -3.77 -2.02 7.63
CA GLU A 91 -4.92 -1.33 7.05
C GLU A 91 -5.58 -0.41 8.09
N HIS A 92 -5.55 -0.80 9.37
CA HIS A 92 -6.24 -0.12 10.46
C HIS A 92 -5.27 0.43 11.51
N LYS A 93 -5.64 1.57 12.10
CA LYS A 93 -4.92 2.15 13.23
C LYS A 93 -5.21 1.34 14.48
N GLY A 94 -4.16 0.87 15.14
CA GLY A 94 -4.25 0.08 16.36
C GLY A 94 -3.06 0.24 17.29
N PRO A 95 -3.04 -0.47 18.44
CA PRO A 95 -1.89 -0.47 19.34
C PRO A 95 -0.63 -0.95 18.61
N GLY A 96 0.43 -0.15 18.62
CA GLY A 96 1.69 -0.44 17.91
C GLY A 96 1.67 -0.16 16.40
N TYR A 97 0.54 0.29 15.85
CA TYR A 97 0.35 0.65 14.44
C TYR A 97 -0.45 1.96 14.36
N SER A 98 0.18 3.08 14.75
CA SER A 98 -0.52 4.38 14.85
C SER A 98 0.02 5.48 13.95
N THR A 99 1.20 5.27 13.35
CA THR A 99 1.82 6.22 12.42
C THR A 99 1.23 6.05 11.03
N TYR A 100 0.46 7.03 10.55
CA TYR A 100 -0.12 6.99 9.21
C TYR A 100 0.98 7.10 8.15
N ALA A 101 1.02 6.17 7.19
CA ALA A 101 1.99 6.14 6.11
C ALA A 101 1.75 7.25 5.05
N GLY A 102 0.54 7.80 5.01
CA GLY A 102 0.11 8.78 4.00
C GLY A 102 -0.99 8.23 3.11
N ASN A 103 -1.50 9.06 2.20
CA ASN A 103 -2.63 8.69 1.32
C ASN A 103 -2.25 7.70 0.22
N GLY A 104 -0.96 7.48 -0.01
CA GLY A 104 -0.50 6.60 -1.07
C GLY A 104 -1.00 7.02 -2.45
N ASP A 105 -1.17 6.05 -3.34
CA ASP A 105 -1.63 6.27 -4.72
C ASP A 105 -3.16 6.49 -4.86
N GLY A 106 -3.88 6.44 -3.74
CA GLY A 106 -5.35 6.52 -3.71
C GLY A 106 -6.08 5.25 -4.13
N HIS A 107 -5.38 4.16 -4.44
CA HIS A 107 -5.95 2.86 -4.82
C HIS A 107 -5.65 1.74 -3.82
N GLY A 108 -4.79 2.01 -2.83
CA GLY A 108 -4.52 1.10 -1.72
C GLY A 108 -3.04 0.84 -1.48
N TYR A 109 -2.16 1.30 -2.37
CA TYR A 109 -0.71 1.14 -2.25
C TYR A 109 -0.08 2.33 -1.53
N GLY A 110 1.01 2.07 -0.79
CA GLY A 110 1.76 3.11 -0.07
C GLY A 110 0.97 3.84 1.03
N THR A 111 -0.05 3.19 1.61
CA THR A 111 -0.90 3.75 2.67
C THR A 111 -0.94 2.84 3.91
N GLY A 112 -1.90 3.06 4.82
CA GLY A 112 -2.04 2.29 6.06
C GLY A 112 -1.26 2.88 7.24
N PHE A 113 -1.04 2.08 8.26
CA PHE A 113 -0.43 2.46 9.53
C PHE A 113 0.82 1.64 9.79
N LYS A 114 1.96 2.32 9.87
CA LYS A 114 3.27 1.70 10.09
C LYS A 114 3.40 1.18 11.51
N ALA A 115 4.10 0.06 11.63
CA ALA A 115 4.47 -0.50 12.92
C ALA A 115 5.45 0.41 13.67
N GLU A 116 5.26 0.55 14.97
CA GLU A 116 6.18 1.27 15.86
C GLU A 116 7.28 0.32 16.35
N LEU A 117 8.24 0.03 15.47
CA LEU A 117 9.34 -0.88 15.74
C LEU A 117 10.62 -0.13 16.12
N LYS A 118 11.44 -0.75 16.98
CA LYS A 118 12.84 -0.36 17.23
C LYS A 118 13.73 -1.38 16.54
N LEU A 119 14.19 -1.03 15.35
CA LEU A 119 15.02 -1.90 14.51
C LEU A 119 16.48 -1.45 14.59
N SER A 120 17.40 -2.41 14.60
CA SER A 120 18.83 -2.17 14.50
C SER A 120 19.26 -2.04 13.03
N ASP A 121 20.46 -1.51 12.79
CA ASP A 121 21.05 -1.47 11.44
C ASP A 121 21.15 -2.88 10.81
N GLY A 122 21.27 -3.92 11.64
CA GLY A 122 21.28 -5.31 11.19
C GLY A 122 19.91 -5.80 10.74
N ASP A 123 18.84 -5.33 11.37
CA ASP A 123 17.45 -5.68 10.99
C ASP A 123 17.03 -4.98 9.69
N LEU A 124 17.62 -3.81 9.41
CA LEU A 124 17.39 -3.01 8.21
C LEU A 124 18.40 -3.31 7.08
N ALA A 125 19.27 -4.31 7.29
CA ALA A 125 20.31 -4.63 6.31
C ALA A 125 19.67 -5.11 4.99
N PRO A 126 20.09 -4.57 3.82
CA PRO A 126 19.48 -4.92 2.55
C PRO A 126 19.54 -6.42 2.26
N VAL A 127 18.42 -6.95 1.79
CA VAL A 127 18.37 -8.27 1.17
C VAL A 127 18.85 -8.12 -0.28
N GLY A 128 19.76 -8.97 -0.73
CA GLY A 128 20.42 -8.84 -2.04
C GLY A 128 19.52 -9.09 -3.27
N HIS A 129 18.21 -8.96 -3.13
CA HIS A 129 17.18 -9.12 -4.16
C HIS A 129 15.88 -8.42 -3.70
N GLU A 130 15.07 -7.97 -4.65
CA GLU A 130 13.75 -7.39 -4.39
C GLU A 130 12.76 -8.48 -3.93
N ILE A 131 11.85 -8.11 -3.03
CA ILE A 131 10.80 -9.02 -2.52
C ILE A 131 9.44 -8.50 -2.98
N GLY A 132 8.75 -9.29 -3.81
CA GLY A 132 7.37 -8.97 -4.18
C GLY A 132 7.23 -7.71 -5.04
N ALA A 133 8.26 -7.34 -5.81
CA ALA A 133 8.26 -6.15 -6.65
C ALA A 133 7.09 -6.13 -7.64
N THR A 134 6.40 -4.99 -7.67
CA THR A 134 5.31 -4.66 -8.60
C THR A 134 5.52 -3.26 -9.18
N GLU A 135 4.56 -2.77 -9.96
CA GLU A 135 4.54 -1.36 -10.37
C GLU A 135 4.31 -0.38 -9.22
N HIS A 136 3.94 -0.88 -8.02
CA HIS A 136 3.63 -0.11 -6.82
C HIS A 136 4.70 -0.23 -5.72
N GLY A 137 5.89 -0.75 -6.06
CA GLY A 137 6.99 -0.97 -5.12
C GLY A 137 7.22 -2.43 -4.75
N ASP A 138 8.15 -2.64 -3.82
CA ASP A 138 8.58 -3.92 -3.26
C ASP A 138 8.59 -3.87 -1.72
N LEU A 139 8.84 -5.01 -1.07
CA LEU A 139 8.99 -5.09 0.38
C LEU A 139 10.46 -4.98 0.78
N GLU A 140 10.75 -4.08 1.70
CA GLU A 140 12.08 -3.82 2.24
C GLU A 140 12.23 -4.32 3.70
N PRO A 141 13.47 -4.60 4.16
CA PRO A 141 13.74 -4.86 5.56
C PRO A 141 13.24 -3.72 6.46
N GLY A 142 12.33 -4.05 7.37
CA GLY A 142 11.69 -3.10 8.29
C GLY A 142 10.21 -2.85 7.98
N ASP A 143 9.76 -3.23 6.78
CA ASP A 143 8.35 -3.22 6.47
C ASP A 143 7.61 -4.31 7.25
N THR A 144 6.35 -4.04 7.53
CA THR A 144 5.43 -5.01 8.10
C THR A 144 4.33 -5.31 7.11
N ILE A 145 3.86 -6.55 7.10
CA ILE A 145 2.72 -6.94 6.28
C ILE A 145 1.53 -7.34 7.16
N GLU A 146 0.33 -7.02 6.69
CA GLU A 146 -0.92 -7.54 7.20
C GLU A 146 -1.53 -8.48 6.16
N ILE A 147 -1.83 -9.73 6.53
CA ILE A 147 -2.41 -10.72 5.59
C ILE A 147 -3.83 -11.05 6.03
N HIS A 148 -4.78 -10.95 5.10
CA HIS A 148 -6.18 -11.28 5.31
C HIS A 148 -6.50 -12.65 4.70
N PHE A 149 -7.22 -13.48 5.46
CA PHE A 149 -7.84 -14.71 4.97
C PHE A 149 -9.34 -14.60 5.18
N VAL A 150 -10.05 -14.12 4.15
CA VAL A 150 -11.47 -13.76 4.29
C VAL A 150 -12.36 -14.94 3.95
N TYR A 151 -13.03 -15.48 4.97
CA TYR A 151 -14.05 -16.51 4.81
C TYR A 151 -15.45 -15.89 4.84
N SER A 152 -16.33 -16.33 3.94
CA SER A 152 -17.70 -15.81 3.84
C SER A 152 -18.72 -16.95 3.69
N THR A 153 -19.88 -16.76 4.31
CA THR A 153 -21.08 -17.59 4.07
C THR A 153 -21.78 -17.24 2.75
N ALA A 154 -21.40 -16.13 2.12
CA ALA A 154 -21.85 -15.81 0.77
C ALA A 154 -21.41 -16.89 -0.22
N GLN A 155 -22.24 -17.16 -1.23
CA GLN A 155 -21.91 -18.05 -2.35
C GLN A 155 -20.97 -17.33 -3.34
N ALA A 156 -19.84 -16.85 -2.84
CA ALA A 156 -18.82 -16.14 -3.60
C ALA A 156 -17.68 -17.09 -3.99
N LYS A 157 -16.99 -16.75 -5.08
CA LYS A 157 -15.72 -17.35 -5.47
C LYS A 157 -14.62 -16.30 -5.29
N PRO A 158 -13.35 -16.70 -5.11
CA PRO A 158 -12.24 -15.77 -5.09
C PRO A 158 -12.31 -14.75 -6.23
N GLY A 159 -12.17 -13.47 -5.90
CA GLY A 159 -12.10 -12.38 -6.87
C GLY A 159 -10.91 -12.53 -7.81
N HIS A 160 -10.96 -11.86 -8.98
CA HIS A 160 -9.88 -11.89 -9.97
C HIS A 160 -8.68 -11.00 -9.60
N SER A 161 -8.79 -10.18 -8.57
CA SER A 161 -7.73 -9.36 -8.01
C SER A 161 -7.63 -9.65 -6.52
N LEU A 162 -6.39 -9.81 -6.05
CA LEU A 162 -6.03 -9.45 -4.68
C LEU A 162 -6.01 -7.93 -4.58
#